data_AF-A0A0D9X691-F1
#
_entry.id   AF-A0A0D9X691-F1
#
_cell.length_a   1.000
_cell.length_b   1.000
_cell.length_c   1.000
_cell.angle_alpha   90.00
_cell.angle_beta   90.00
_cell.angle_gamma   90.00
#
_symmetry.space_group_name_H-M   'P 1'
#
loop_
_entity.id
_entity.type
_entity.pdbx_description
1 polymer ?
#
loop_
_entity_poly.entity_id
_entity_poly.type
_entity_poly.pdbx_seq_one_letter_code
_entity_poly.pdbx_strand_id
1 'polypeptide(L)'
;MALFRKFFYRKPPDGLLEITERVFVFDSCFTTDVFDDDKYQHYIGDIVSQLRSHFADASFMVFNFQEGESQSLLSNILSSYDMIVMDYPRQYEGCPLVTIEMIHHFLRSGESWLSLGQQNVLIMHCERGGWAVLAFMLAGLLLYRKQYIGEQSTLEMIYRQAPRELIQLLSPLNPMPSQIRYLHYISRRNVSAEWPPGDRALTLDCVILRNIPGFNGEGGCRPIFRIYGKDPLLATSNTPKVLFSTPKRSKYVRLYKKTSIAAATTTTTTTSISIHS
;
A
#
# COMPACT_ATOMS: atom_id res chain seq x y z
N MET A 1 5.35 1.35 -38.95
CA MET A 1 6.11 2.61 -38.99
C MET A 1 6.59 2.95 -37.59
N ALA A 2 7.79 2.49 -37.20
CA ALA A 2 8.41 2.83 -35.92
C ALA A 2 9.51 3.85 -36.19
N LEU A 3 9.13 5.13 -36.27
CA LEU A 3 10.03 6.23 -36.57
C LEU A 3 10.21 7.10 -35.32
N PHE A 4 11.46 7.10 -34.83
CA PHE A 4 12.09 8.16 -34.02
C PHE A 4 11.37 8.65 -32.75
N ARG A 5 11.54 7.92 -31.63
CA ARG A 5 11.61 8.51 -30.28
C ARG A 5 13.02 8.32 -29.71
N LYS A 6 14.01 8.96 -30.34
CA LYS A 6 15.30 9.30 -29.72
C LYS A 6 15.32 10.82 -29.53
N PHE A 7 14.48 11.33 -28.62
CA PHE A 7 14.59 12.69 -28.14
C PHE A 7 15.06 12.61 -26.69
N PHE A 8 16.32 13.00 -26.49
CA PHE A 8 16.97 13.38 -25.24
C PHE A 8 16.26 12.91 -23.95
N TYR A 9 16.62 11.73 -23.44
CA TYR A 9 16.41 11.43 -22.01
C TYR A 9 17.29 12.41 -21.23
N ARG A 10 16.73 13.56 -20.85
CA ARG A 10 17.36 14.42 -19.85
C ARG A 10 17.29 13.67 -18.52
N LYS A 11 18.39 13.66 -17.78
CA LYS A 11 18.42 13.11 -16.41
C LYS A 11 17.30 13.80 -15.60
N PRO A 12 16.53 13.07 -14.77
CA PRO A 12 15.55 13.68 -13.89
C PRO A 12 16.21 14.77 -13.02
N PRO A 13 15.45 15.78 -12.56
CA PRO A 13 15.91 16.72 -11.55
C PRO A 13 16.52 15.99 -10.34
N ASP A 14 17.53 16.60 -9.73
CA ASP A 14 18.09 16.04 -8.50
C ASP A 14 17.02 16.05 -7.40
N GLY A 15 17.01 15.05 -6.51
CA GLY A 15 15.95 14.87 -5.52
C GLY A 15 14.74 14.03 -6.00
N LEU A 16 14.72 13.60 -7.28
CA LEU A 16 13.65 12.79 -7.84
C LEU A 16 14.19 11.53 -8.54
N LEU A 17 13.47 10.42 -8.35
CA LEU A 17 13.65 9.19 -9.10
C LEU A 17 12.54 9.05 -10.14
N GLU A 18 12.89 8.96 -11.41
CA GLU A 18 11.94 8.61 -12.48
C GLU A 18 11.65 7.10 -12.45
N ILE A 19 10.37 6.73 -12.33
CA ILE A 19 9.93 5.34 -12.38
C ILE A 19 9.50 4.96 -13.79
N THR A 20 8.74 5.85 -14.43
CA THR A 20 8.32 5.76 -15.83
C THR A 20 8.08 7.18 -16.35
N GLU A 21 7.86 7.32 -17.65
CA GLU A 21 7.61 8.61 -18.30
C GLU A 21 6.53 9.39 -17.53
N ARG A 22 6.92 10.56 -16.98
CA ARG A 22 6.07 11.51 -16.21
C ARG A 22 5.63 11.05 -14.82
N VAL A 23 6.19 9.97 -14.29
CA VAL A 23 5.91 9.48 -12.93
C VAL A 23 7.20 9.41 -12.12
N PHE A 24 7.28 10.24 -11.09
CA PHE A 24 8.47 10.39 -10.25
C PHE A 24 8.17 10.07 -8.79
N VAL A 25 9.22 9.75 -8.03
CA VAL A 25 9.18 9.58 -6.58
C VAL A 25 10.25 10.49 -5.96
N PHE A 26 9.95 11.18 -4.87
CA PHE A 26 10.96 11.94 -4.11
C PHE A 26 12.03 11.00 -3.55
N ASP A 27 13.30 11.37 -3.70
CA ASP A 27 14.39 10.53 -3.21
C ASP A 27 14.45 10.46 -1.68
N SER A 28 13.86 11.45 -1.00
CA SER A 28 13.60 11.44 0.44
C SER A 28 12.85 10.19 0.91
N CYS A 29 12.07 9.54 0.04
CA CYS A 29 11.36 8.30 0.35
C CYS A 29 12.30 7.08 0.51
N PHE A 30 13.54 7.17 0.03
CA PHE A 30 14.52 6.10 0.05
C PHE A 30 15.57 6.25 1.16
N THR A 31 15.55 7.36 1.90
CA THR A 31 16.49 7.63 2.98
C THR A 31 15.81 7.52 4.36
N THR A 32 16.62 7.26 5.37
CA THR A 32 16.22 7.31 6.79
C THR A 32 16.58 8.64 7.46
N ASP A 33 17.13 9.58 6.70
CA ASP A 33 17.58 10.88 7.20
C ASP A 33 16.41 11.67 7.77
N VAL A 34 16.67 12.34 8.89
CA VAL A 34 15.71 13.24 9.53
C VAL A 34 16.11 14.66 9.18
N PHE A 35 15.25 15.33 8.42
CA PHE A 35 15.39 16.75 8.16
C PHE A 35 14.79 17.53 9.33
N ASP A 36 15.42 18.65 9.68
CA ASP A 36 14.69 19.72 10.36
C ASP A 36 13.78 20.43 9.35
N ASP A 37 12.73 21.08 9.85
CA ASP A 37 11.67 21.66 9.00
C ASP A 37 12.23 22.70 8.01
N ASP A 38 13.19 23.52 8.45
CA ASP A 38 13.82 24.54 7.60
C ASP A 38 14.60 23.91 6.45
N LYS A 39 15.44 22.89 6.73
CA LYS A 39 16.18 22.16 5.69
C LYS A 39 15.24 21.42 4.76
N TYR A 40 14.17 20.82 5.28
CA TYR A 40 13.19 20.13 4.46
C TYR A 40 12.50 21.11 3.49
N GLN A 41 12.14 22.31 3.97
CA GLN A 41 11.55 23.35 3.14
C GLN A 41 12.50 23.81 2.02
N HIS A 42 13.79 24.02 2.33
CA HIS A 42 14.78 24.38 1.31
C HIS A 42 14.96 23.24 0.28
N TYR A 43 15.09 22.00 0.75
CA TYR A 43 15.22 20.82 -0.10
C TYR A 43 14.04 20.67 -1.06
N ILE A 44 12.80 20.78 -0.58
CA ILE A 44 11.62 20.73 -1.46
C ILE A 44 11.58 21.93 -2.42
N GLY A 45 11.90 23.14 -1.93
CA GLY A 45 11.95 24.34 -2.75
C GLY A 45 12.93 24.23 -3.92
N ASP A 46 14.12 23.67 -3.68
CA ASP A 46 15.12 23.43 -4.72
C ASP A 46 14.62 22.45 -5.78
N ILE A 47 13.97 21.36 -5.38
CA ILE A 47 13.38 20.38 -6.31
C ILE A 47 12.29 21.02 -7.16
N VAL A 48 11.40 21.81 -6.56
CA VAL A 48 10.32 22.50 -7.30
C VAL A 48 10.88 23.50 -8.30
N SER A 49 11.91 24.25 -7.91
CA SER A 49 12.62 25.17 -8.81
C SER A 49 13.21 24.43 -10.03
N GLN A 50 13.87 23.30 -9.79
CA GLN A 50 14.41 22.46 -10.85
C GLN A 50 13.31 21.85 -11.73
N LEU A 51 12.21 21.36 -11.15
CA LEU A 51 11.07 20.82 -11.88
C LEU A 51 10.47 21.84 -12.85
N ARG A 52 10.23 23.07 -12.38
CA ARG A 52 9.68 24.16 -13.22
C ARG A 52 10.64 24.55 -14.34
N SER A 53 11.95 24.56 -14.07
CA SER A 53 12.97 24.81 -15.10
C SER A 53 13.04 23.67 -16.13
N HIS A 54 12.92 22.42 -15.67
CA HIS A 54 13.03 21.25 -16.52
C HIS A 54 11.77 21.00 -17.37
N PHE A 55 10.60 21.28 -16.81
CA PHE A 55 9.28 21.04 -17.39
C PHE A 55 8.45 22.34 -17.39
N ALA A 56 8.86 23.32 -18.22
CA ALA A 56 8.32 24.68 -18.23
C ALA A 56 6.79 24.78 -18.39
N ASP A 57 6.18 23.86 -19.16
CA ASP A 57 4.74 23.85 -19.44
C ASP A 57 3.99 22.75 -18.68
N ALA A 58 4.64 22.07 -17.72
CA ALA A 58 4.02 20.99 -16.98
C ALA A 58 3.22 21.50 -15.79
N SER A 59 2.07 20.87 -15.56
CA SER A 59 1.38 20.92 -14.27
C SER A 59 1.76 19.70 -13.43
N PHE A 60 1.79 19.89 -12.11
CA PHE A 60 2.22 18.85 -11.19
C PHE A 60 1.11 18.45 -10.22
N MET A 61 0.93 17.14 -10.07
CA MET A 61 0.14 16.53 -9.01
C MET A 61 1.04 15.68 -8.13
N VAL A 62 0.85 15.77 -6.83
CA VAL A 62 1.61 15.03 -5.83
C VAL A 62 0.69 14.11 -5.04
N PHE A 63 1.02 12.83 -5.01
CA PHE A 63 0.39 11.84 -4.14
C PHE A 63 1.27 11.66 -2.91
N ASN A 64 0.74 12.08 -1.75
CA ASN A 64 1.48 12.10 -0.50
C ASN A 64 0.93 11.06 0.47
N PHE A 65 1.76 10.11 0.90
CA PHE A 65 1.41 9.10 1.90
C PHE A 65 1.89 9.55 3.29
N GLN A 66 0.97 10.02 4.12
CA GLN A 66 1.27 10.66 5.40
C GLN A 66 0.73 9.88 6.61
N GLU A 67 1.26 10.19 7.79
CA GLU A 67 0.72 9.79 9.07
C GLU A 67 -0.40 10.73 9.53
N GLY A 68 -1.53 10.15 9.96
CA GLY A 68 -2.63 10.91 10.53
C GLY A 68 -3.46 11.71 9.51
N GLU A 69 -4.34 12.55 10.04
CA GLU A 69 -5.31 13.34 9.26
C GLU A 69 -4.96 14.84 9.22
N SER A 70 -3.91 15.26 9.92
CA SER A 70 -3.42 16.64 9.87
C SER A 70 -2.75 16.94 8.52
N GLN A 71 -2.71 18.21 8.15
CA GLN A 71 -1.99 18.66 6.96
C GLN A 71 -0.49 18.41 7.14
N SER A 72 0.14 17.67 6.21
CA SER A 72 1.58 17.42 6.25
C SER A 72 2.41 18.66 5.94
N LEU A 73 3.65 18.64 6.43
CA LEU A 73 4.66 19.66 6.09
C LEU A 73 4.87 19.79 4.58
N LEU A 74 4.90 18.66 3.84
CA LEU A 74 4.99 18.67 2.39
C LEU A 74 3.80 19.43 1.76
N SER A 75 2.57 19.11 2.17
CA SER A 75 1.35 19.76 1.66
C SER A 75 1.38 21.27 1.90
N ASN A 76 1.83 21.70 3.09
CA ASN A 76 2.03 23.12 3.41
C ASN A 76 3.02 23.79 2.45
N ILE A 77 4.20 23.19 2.24
CA ILE A 77 5.23 23.75 1.37
C ILE A 77 4.73 23.84 -0.08
N LEU A 78 4.19 22.74 -0.61
CA LEU A 78 3.78 22.63 -2.01
C LEU A 78 2.57 23.51 -2.36
N SER A 79 1.73 23.86 -1.38
CA SER A 79 0.63 24.81 -1.57
C SER A 79 1.10 26.18 -2.04
N SER A 80 2.31 26.60 -1.65
CA SER A 80 2.92 27.87 -2.09
C SER A 80 3.42 27.84 -3.55
N TYR A 81 3.45 26.67 -4.17
CA TYR A 81 3.94 26.45 -5.54
C TYR A 81 2.84 26.01 -6.51
N ASP A 82 1.56 26.24 -6.18
CA ASP A 82 0.40 25.90 -7.03
C ASP A 82 0.38 24.42 -7.48
N MET A 83 0.96 23.53 -6.68
CA MET A 83 0.96 22.08 -6.95
C MET A 83 -0.25 21.44 -6.28
N ILE A 84 -0.91 20.52 -7.00
CA ILE A 84 -2.07 19.81 -6.46
C ILE A 84 -1.57 18.65 -5.61
N VAL A 85 -1.83 18.69 -4.30
CA VAL A 85 -1.46 17.61 -3.38
C VAL A 85 -2.70 16.80 -3.01
N MET A 86 -2.61 15.48 -3.14
CA MET A 86 -3.62 14.53 -2.67
C MET A 86 -3.00 13.66 -1.59
N ASP A 87 -3.55 13.76 -0.38
CA ASP A 87 -3.07 13.02 0.78
C ASP A 87 -3.75 11.65 0.89
N TYR A 88 -2.94 10.64 1.20
CA TYR A 88 -3.35 9.25 1.44
C TYR A 88 -2.73 8.78 2.77
N PRO A 89 -3.41 7.89 3.50
CA PRO A 89 -2.84 7.35 4.73
C PRO A 89 -1.68 6.41 4.42
N ARG A 90 -0.59 6.52 5.19
CA ARG A 90 0.59 5.64 5.05
C ARG A 90 0.34 4.19 5.49
N GLN A 91 -0.73 3.95 6.25
CA GLN A 91 -1.10 2.64 6.79
C GLN A 91 -2.58 2.58 7.17
N TYR A 92 -3.09 1.37 7.34
CA TYR A 92 -4.41 1.05 7.87
C TYR A 92 -4.24 0.05 9.04
N GLU A 93 -4.56 0.47 10.27
CA GLU A 93 -4.37 -0.36 11.49
C GLU A 93 -2.96 -0.95 11.63
N GLY A 94 -1.92 -0.17 11.33
CA GLY A 94 -0.53 -0.65 11.37
C GLY A 94 -0.12 -1.54 10.19
N CYS A 95 -1.02 -1.81 9.25
CA CYS A 95 -0.74 -2.53 8.02
C CYS A 95 -0.43 -1.52 6.90
N PRO A 96 0.64 -1.68 6.11
CA PRO A 96 0.96 -0.77 5.00
C PRO A 96 0.09 -1.09 3.77
N LEU A 97 -1.22 -0.91 3.95
CA LEU A 97 -2.31 -1.10 3.01
C LEU A 97 -3.30 0.06 3.19
N VAL A 98 -4.17 0.23 2.20
CA VAL A 98 -5.28 1.19 2.21
C VAL A 98 -6.55 0.50 1.72
N THR A 99 -7.71 1.13 1.94
CA THR A 99 -8.99 0.54 1.56
C THR A 99 -9.16 0.48 0.04
N ILE A 100 -10.04 -0.39 -0.46
CA ILE A 100 -10.26 -0.54 -1.90
C ILE A 100 -10.82 0.73 -2.55
N GLU A 101 -11.58 1.53 -1.81
CA GLU A 101 -12.12 2.81 -2.26
C GLU A 101 -10.99 3.84 -2.43
N MET A 102 -10.05 3.90 -1.48
CA MET A 102 -8.86 4.76 -1.58
C MET A 102 -7.97 4.33 -2.74
N ILE A 103 -7.79 3.02 -2.94
CA ILE A 103 -7.06 2.49 -4.11
C ILE A 103 -7.74 2.92 -5.40
N HIS A 104 -9.06 2.75 -5.51
CA HIS A 104 -9.79 3.17 -6.71
C HIS A 104 -9.65 4.66 -6.97
N HIS A 105 -9.82 5.50 -5.94
CA HIS A 105 -9.65 6.95 -6.04
C HIS A 105 -8.25 7.32 -6.53
N PHE A 106 -7.21 6.73 -5.93
CA PHE A 106 -5.81 6.95 -6.31
C PHE A 106 -5.57 6.59 -7.79
N LEU A 107 -6.02 5.42 -8.23
CA LEU A 107 -5.80 4.96 -9.60
C LEU A 107 -6.52 5.83 -10.62
N ARG A 108 -7.79 6.17 -10.36
CA ARG A 108 -8.59 7.04 -11.23
C ARG A 108 -8.00 8.43 -11.31
N SER A 109 -7.62 9.01 -10.17
CA SER A 109 -7.02 10.35 -10.12
C SER A 109 -5.71 10.39 -10.89
N GLY A 110 -4.83 9.41 -10.66
CA GLY A 110 -3.53 9.35 -11.33
C GLY A 110 -3.65 9.12 -12.84
N GLU A 111 -4.51 8.21 -13.27
CA GLU A 111 -4.75 7.95 -14.69
C GLU A 111 -5.44 9.13 -15.39
N SER A 112 -6.45 9.73 -14.77
CA SER A 112 -7.14 10.91 -15.33
C SER A 112 -6.18 12.09 -15.45
N TRP A 113 -5.37 12.36 -14.42
CA TRP A 113 -4.38 13.44 -14.42
C TRP A 113 -3.36 13.27 -15.56
N LEU A 114 -2.79 12.07 -15.70
CA LEU A 114 -1.78 11.77 -16.71
C LEU A 114 -2.36 11.72 -18.14
N SER A 115 -3.68 11.59 -18.27
CA SER A 115 -4.40 11.61 -19.55
C SER A 115 -4.90 13.00 -19.94
N LEU A 116 -5.18 13.86 -18.95
CA LEU A 116 -5.70 15.22 -19.17
C LEU A 116 -4.70 16.12 -19.92
N GLY A 117 -3.42 16.02 -19.59
CA GLY A 117 -2.36 16.81 -20.21
C GLY A 117 -1.16 15.96 -20.58
N GLN A 118 -0.66 16.11 -21.81
CA GLN A 118 0.54 15.39 -22.26
C GLN A 118 1.80 15.79 -21.48
N GLN A 119 1.83 17.01 -20.94
CA GLN A 119 2.92 17.53 -20.11
C GLN A 119 2.68 17.33 -18.61
N ASN A 120 1.52 16.81 -18.19
CA ASN A 120 1.24 16.61 -16.77
C ASN A 120 2.18 15.59 -16.16
N VAL A 121 2.73 15.95 -15.00
CA VAL A 121 3.64 15.12 -14.21
C VAL A 121 2.96 14.70 -12.92
N LEU A 122 3.13 13.42 -12.56
CA LEU A 122 2.70 12.86 -11.29
C LEU A 122 3.93 12.56 -10.44
N ILE A 123 3.94 13.03 -9.20
CA ILE A 123 5.03 12.83 -8.25
C ILE A 123 4.47 12.10 -7.02
N MET A 124 5.20 11.14 -6.48
CA MET A 124 4.81 10.43 -5.26
C MET A 124 5.78 10.73 -4.14
N HIS A 125 5.23 10.89 -2.94
CA HIS A 125 5.97 11.08 -1.70
C HIS A 125 5.37 10.20 -0.61
N CYS A 126 6.20 9.73 0.31
CA CYS A 126 5.73 9.15 1.57
C CYS A 126 6.57 9.64 2.73
N GLU A 127 5.91 9.85 3.86
CA GLU A 127 6.60 10.01 5.13
C GLU A 127 7.30 8.71 5.55
N ARG A 128 8.19 8.81 6.55
CA ARG A 128 8.97 7.68 7.06
C ARG A 128 8.07 6.48 7.36
N GLY A 129 8.46 5.31 6.86
CA GLY A 129 7.70 4.06 7.00
C GLY A 129 6.55 3.88 6.00
N GLY A 130 6.24 4.87 5.16
CA GLY A 130 5.22 4.79 4.12
C GLY A 130 5.68 4.12 2.81
N TRP A 131 6.97 3.76 2.69
CA TRP A 131 7.51 3.18 1.45
C TRP A 131 6.74 1.94 0.97
N ALA A 132 6.37 1.03 1.88
CA ALA A 132 5.65 -0.19 1.51
C ALA A 132 4.29 0.10 0.86
N VAL A 133 3.53 1.09 1.37
CA VAL A 133 2.25 1.46 0.77
C VAL A 133 2.45 2.23 -0.53
N LEU A 134 3.44 3.13 -0.60
CA LEU A 134 3.75 3.86 -1.83
C LEU A 134 4.14 2.88 -2.95
N ALA A 135 5.05 1.94 -2.67
CA ALA A 135 5.49 0.92 -3.62
C ALA A 135 4.32 0.09 -4.14
N PHE A 136 3.41 -0.33 -3.25
CA PHE A 136 2.19 -1.05 -3.60
C PHE A 136 1.26 -0.23 -4.51
N MET A 137 0.97 1.02 -4.13
CA MET A 137 0.07 1.89 -4.87
C MET A 137 0.64 2.27 -6.24
N LEU A 138 1.95 2.55 -6.30
CA LEU A 138 2.69 2.77 -7.54
C LEU A 138 2.63 1.55 -8.46
N ALA A 139 2.91 0.35 -7.96
CA ALA A 139 2.74 -0.88 -8.74
C ALA A 139 1.29 -1.04 -9.24
N GLY A 140 0.31 -0.71 -8.40
CA GLY A 140 -1.10 -0.67 -8.76
C GLY A 140 -1.38 0.27 -9.94
N LEU A 141 -0.83 1.49 -9.93
CA LEU A 141 -1.01 2.47 -11.02
C LEU A 141 -0.41 1.98 -12.33
N LEU A 142 0.81 1.43 -12.27
CA LEU A 142 1.51 0.90 -13.44
C LEU A 142 0.73 -0.26 -14.10
N LEU A 143 0.18 -1.17 -13.29
CA LEU A 143 -0.67 -2.27 -13.75
C LEU A 143 -2.04 -1.77 -14.24
N TYR A 144 -2.62 -0.78 -13.56
CA TYR A 144 -3.90 -0.18 -13.95
C TYR A 144 -3.80 0.46 -15.33
N ARG A 145 -2.73 1.23 -15.59
CA ARG A 145 -2.41 1.86 -16.88
C ARG A 145 -1.85 0.91 -17.94
N LYS A 146 -1.74 -0.39 -17.64
CA LYS A 146 -1.24 -1.44 -18.54
C LYS A 146 0.19 -1.20 -19.04
N GLN A 147 1.01 -0.47 -18.25
CA GLN A 147 2.42 -0.24 -18.58
C GLN A 147 3.29 -1.48 -18.26
N TYR A 148 2.83 -2.31 -17.32
CA TYR A 148 3.50 -3.55 -16.91
C TYR A 148 2.51 -4.70 -16.83
N ILE A 149 3.05 -5.92 -16.84
CA ILE A 149 2.30 -7.18 -16.72
C ILE A 149 2.95 -8.02 -15.61
N GLY A 150 2.12 -8.71 -14.83
CA GLY A 150 2.54 -9.54 -13.71
C GLY A 150 2.61 -8.75 -12.40
N GLU A 151 1.72 -9.09 -11.48
CA GLU A 151 1.56 -8.39 -10.19
C GLU A 151 2.80 -8.55 -9.31
N GLN A 152 3.28 -9.79 -9.19
CA GLN A 152 4.45 -10.14 -8.39
C GLN A 152 5.72 -9.45 -8.90
N SER A 153 6.03 -9.59 -10.19
CA SER A 153 7.22 -9.01 -10.80
C SER A 153 7.22 -7.49 -10.73
N THR A 154 6.07 -6.86 -10.96
CA THR A 154 5.95 -5.40 -10.88
C THR A 154 6.17 -4.91 -9.46
N LEU A 155 5.53 -5.54 -8.45
CA LEU A 155 5.71 -5.14 -7.06
C LEU A 155 7.17 -5.30 -6.61
N GLU A 156 7.79 -6.44 -6.90
CA GLU A 156 9.20 -6.68 -6.58
C GLU A 156 10.15 -5.67 -7.23
N MET A 157 9.90 -5.33 -8.50
CA MET A 157 10.70 -4.34 -9.22
C MET A 157 10.64 -2.96 -8.54
N ILE A 158 9.45 -2.54 -8.08
CA ILE A 158 9.29 -1.28 -7.37
C ILE A 158 9.95 -1.35 -6.00
N TYR A 159 9.73 -2.41 -5.22
CA TYR A 159 10.35 -2.58 -3.91
C TYR A 159 11.89 -2.49 -3.95
N ARG A 160 12.51 -2.99 -5.03
CA ARG A 160 13.96 -2.95 -5.25
C ARG A 160 14.52 -1.55 -5.52
N GLN A 161 13.69 -0.53 -5.71
CA GLN A 161 14.14 0.86 -5.83
C GLN A 161 14.64 1.43 -4.50
N ALA A 162 14.20 0.88 -3.36
CA ALA A 162 14.66 1.31 -2.05
C ALA A 162 15.83 0.46 -1.52
N PRO A 163 16.71 1.04 -0.68
CA PRO A 163 17.73 0.31 0.05
C PRO A 163 17.13 -0.81 0.91
N ARG A 164 17.87 -1.91 1.10
CA ARG A 164 17.38 -3.09 1.83
C ARG A 164 17.10 -2.78 3.30
N GLU A 165 17.82 -1.82 3.86
CA GLU A 165 17.70 -1.34 5.22
C GLU A 165 16.31 -0.74 5.46
N LEU A 166 15.80 0.02 4.48
CA LEU A 166 14.44 0.59 4.50
C LEU A 166 13.36 -0.50 4.43
N ILE A 167 13.64 -1.59 3.69
CA ILE A 167 12.76 -2.76 3.58
C ILE A 167 12.75 -3.55 4.91
N GLN A 168 13.84 -3.57 5.66
CA GLN A 168 13.93 -4.22 6.98
C GLN A 168 13.27 -3.40 8.11
N LEU A 169 13.11 -2.09 7.91
CA LEU A 169 12.35 -1.18 8.80
C LEU A 169 10.83 -1.38 8.72
N LEU A 170 10.35 -2.26 7.84
CA LEU A 170 8.93 -2.57 7.71
C LEU A 170 8.42 -3.33 8.95
N SER A 171 7.11 -3.18 9.20
CA SER A 171 6.34 -3.88 10.23
C SER A 171 6.80 -5.35 10.43
N PRO A 172 6.72 -5.92 11.64
CA PRO A 172 7.02 -7.34 11.87
C PRO A 172 6.19 -8.30 11.00
N LEU A 173 5.14 -7.79 10.34
CA LEU A 173 4.33 -8.50 9.38
C LEU A 173 4.80 -8.20 7.94
N ASN A 174 5.09 -9.24 7.17
CA ASN A 174 5.33 -9.12 5.73
C ASN A 174 4.03 -8.68 5.02
N PRO A 175 3.97 -7.47 4.43
CA PRO A 175 2.75 -6.98 3.81
C PRO A 175 2.51 -7.53 2.40
N MET A 176 3.55 -8.07 1.77
CA MET A 176 3.59 -8.40 0.36
C MET A 176 2.48 -9.37 -0.07
N PRO A 177 2.13 -10.45 0.67
CA PRO A 177 1.03 -11.33 0.25
C PRO A 177 -0.33 -10.64 0.15
N SER A 178 -0.60 -9.67 1.04
CA SER A 178 -1.85 -8.89 0.97
C SER A 178 -1.80 -7.86 -0.14
N GLN A 179 -0.67 -7.18 -0.35
CA GLN A 179 -0.49 -6.25 -1.47
C GLN A 179 -0.70 -6.95 -2.83
N ILE A 180 -0.09 -8.12 -3.03
CA ILE A 180 -0.27 -8.94 -4.25
C ILE A 180 -1.74 -9.31 -4.48
N ARG A 181 -2.47 -9.65 -3.42
CA ARG A 181 -3.91 -9.93 -3.51
C ARG A 181 -4.68 -8.72 -4.05
N TYR A 182 -4.39 -7.52 -3.55
CA TYR A 182 -5.02 -6.29 -4.04
C TYR A 182 -4.58 -5.93 -5.46
N LEU A 183 -3.31 -6.16 -5.83
CA LEU A 183 -2.86 -6.00 -7.22
C LEU A 183 -3.62 -6.93 -8.16
N HIS A 184 -3.92 -8.17 -7.75
CA HIS A 184 -4.78 -9.06 -8.54
C HIS A 184 -6.21 -8.52 -8.69
N TYR A 185 -6.77 -7.88 -7.64
CA TYR A 185 -8.07 -7.20 -7.76
C TYR A 185 -8.03 -6.07 -8.80
N ILE A 186 -6.96 -5.27 -8.82
CA ILE A 186 -6.76 -4.17 -9.78
C ILE A 186 -6.58 -4.70 -11.21
N SER A 187 -5.78 -5.75 -11.39
CA SER A 187 -5.53 -6.37 -12.70
C SER A 187 -6.81 -6.96 -13.32
N ARG A 188 -7.67 -7.53 -12.47
CA ARG A 188 -8.93 -8.20 -12.86
C ARG A 188 -10.16 -7.31 -12.77
N ARG A 189 -10.00 -6.01 -12.54
CA ARG A 189 -11.12 -5.05 -12.37
C ARG A 189 -12.17 -5.09 -13.49
N ASN A 190 -11.75 -5.37 -14.74
CA ASN A 190 -12.62 -5.40 -15.91
C ASN A 190 -13.46 -6.69 -16.02
N VAL A 191 -13.31 -7.65 -15.09
CA VAL A 191 -14.12 -8.87 -15.06
C VAL A 191 -15.51 -8.58 -14.49
N SER A 192 -15.62 -7.61 -13.59
CA SER A 192 -16.88 -7.15 -13.03
C SER A 192 -17.44 -5.98 -13.83
N ALA A 193 -18.77 -5.85 -13.90
CA ALA A 193 -19.42 -4.70 -14.53
C ALA A 193 -19.14 -3.38 -13.81
N GLU A 194 -18.94 -3.45 -12.49
CA GLU A 194 -18.61 -2.33 -11.62
C GLU A 194 -17.36 -2.66 -10.80
N TRP A 195 -16.47 -1.67 -10.64
CA TRP A 195 -15.28 -1.78 -9.81
C TRP A 195 -14.98 -0.44 -9.13
N PRO A 196 -14.69 -0.43 -7.81
CA PRO A 196 -14.68 -1.57 -6.88
C PRO A 196 -16.08 -2.18 -6.71
N PRO A 197 -16.17 -3.47 -6.33
CA PRO A 197 -17.46 -4.09 -6.06
C PRO A 197 -18.16 -3.36 -4.90
N GLY A 198 -19.49 -3.23 -4.99
CA GLY A 198 -20.29 -2.67 -3.90
C GLY A 198 -20.22 -3.50 -2.61
N ASP A 199 -20.54 -2.84 -1.50
CA ASP A 199 -20.52 -3.47 -0.18
C ASP A 199 -21.45 -4.68 -0.11
N ARG A 200 -20.93 -5.76 0.47
CA ARG A 200 -21.68 -6.99 0.72
C ARG A 200 -21.50 -7.43 2.16
N ALA A 201 -22.61 -7.49 2.90
CA ALA A 201 -22.61 -8.07 4.24
C ALA A 201 -22.29 -9.57 4.18
N LEU A 202 -21.35 -10.01 5.01
CA LEU A 202 -20.93 -11.39 5.14
C LEU A 202 -20.83 -11.76 6.63
N THR A 203 -21.17 -12.99 6.96
CA THR A 203 -20.93 -13.58 8.29
C THR A 203 -19.70 -14.49 8.22
N LEU A 204 -18.83 -14.40 9.23
CA LEU A 204 -17.71 -15.33 9.38
C LEU A 204 -18.08 -16.38 10.42
N ASP A 205 -18.53 -17.54 9.96
CA ASP A 205 -19.01 -18.60 10.86
C ASP A 205 -17.85 -19.34 11.57
N CYS A 206 -16.77 -19.62 10.84
CA CYS A 206 -15.61 -20.31 11.40
C CYS A 206 -14.31 -20.02 10.67
N VAL A 207 -13.20 -20.23 11.38
CA VAL A 207 -11.85 -20.25 10.81
C VAL A 207 -11.28 -21.65 11.00
N ILE A 208 -10.89 -22.28 9.88
CA ILE A 208 -10.31 -23.63 9.89
C ILE A 208 -8.81 -23.53 9.68
N LEU A 209 -8.04 -23.85 10.72
CA LEU A 209 -6.58 -23.97 10.63
C LEU A 209 -6.24 -25.42 10.27
N ARG A 210 -5.83 -25.63 9.01
CA ARG A 210 -5.45 -26.98 8.52
C ARG A 210 -4.14 -27.47 9.14
N ASN A 211 -3.21 -26.55 9.42
CA ASN A 211 -1.93 -26.85 10.02
C ASN A 211 -1.76 -25.99 11.27
N ILE A 212 -1.41 -26.61 12.40
CA ILE A 212 -1.15 -25.90 13.65
C ILE A 212 0.31 -25.43 13.66
N PRO A 213 0.56 -24.10 13.70
CA PRO A 213 1.92 -23.58 13.76
C PRO A 213 2.57 -23.93 15.10
N GLY A 214 3.83 -24.37 15.06
CA GLY A 214 4.61 -24.72 16.25
C GLY A 214 5.31 -23.50 16.83
N PHE A 215 4.57 -22.58 17.45
CA PHE A 215 5.14 -21.34 17.99
C PHE A 215 5.80 -21.51 19.38
N ASN A 216 5.60 -22.65 20.04
CA ASN A 216 6.26 -22.99 21.31
C ASN A 216 7.22 -24.18 21.16
N GLY A 217 8.17 -24.32 22.08
CA GLY A 217 9.14 -25.43 22.11
C GLY A 217 8.51 -26.83 22.24
N GLU A 218 7.23 -26.91 22.63
CA GLU A 218 6.46 -28.16 22.74
C GLU A 218 5.66 -28.51 21.47
N GLY A 219 5.71 -27.68 20.42
CA GLY A 219 4.97 -27.91 19.18
C GLY A 219 3.45 -27.66 19.31
N GLY A 220 3.04 -26.41 19.15
CA GLY A 220 1.64 -26.00 19.17
C GLY A 220 1.42 -24.48 19.26
N CYS A 221 0.15 -24.07 19.34
CA CYS A 221 -0.24 -22.68 19.53
C CYS A 221 -1.59 -22.52 20.25
N ARG A 222 -1.82 -21.33 20.83
CA ARG A 222 -3.12 -20.88 21.35
C ARG A 222 -3.62 -19.73 20.47
N PRO A 223 -4.35 -20.00 19.37
CA PRO A 223 -4.74 -18.95 18.44
C PRO A 223 -5.75 -18.01 19.10
N ILE A 224 -5.53 -16.72 18.90
CA ILE A 224 -6.43 -15.64 19.28
C ILE A 224 -6.67 -14.83 18.02
N PHE A 225 -7.94 -14.60 17.70
CA PHE A 225 -8.33 -13.83 16.53
C PHE A 225 -8.83 -12.47 16.94
N ARG A 226 -8.49 -11.47 16.13
CA ARG A 226 -9.13 -10.16 16.12
C ARG A 226 -9.54 -9.85 14.70
N ILE A 227 -10.76 -9.37 14.54
CA ILE A 227 -11.30 -8.97 13.24
C ILE A 227 -11.51 -7.48 13.31
N TYR A 228 -10.90 -6.78 12.36
CA TYR A 228 -11.00 -5.35 12.19
C TYR A 228 -11.84 -5.07 10.95
N GLY A 229 -12.69 -4.05 11.02
CA GLY A 229 -13.51 -3.63 9.89
C GLY A 229 -14.37 -2.43 10.23
N LYS A 230 -15.12 -1.94 9.24
CA LYS A 230 -16.16 -0.92 9.46
C LYS A 230 -17.33 -1.56 10.20
N ASP A 231 -17.91 -0.82 11.13
CA ASP A 231 -19.12 -1.25 11.82
C ASP A 231 -20.31 -1.12 10.86
N PRO A 232 -20.97 -2.23 10.46
CA PRO A 232 -22.10 -2.17 9.53
C PRO A 232 -23.29 -1.37 10.07
N LEU A 233 -23.36 -1.16 11.39
CA LEU A 233 -24.45 -0.44 12.08
C LEU A 233 -24.16 1.05 12.25
N LEU A 234 -22.90 1.48 12.08
CA LEU A 234 -22.46 2.88 12.23
C LEU A 234 -21.76 3.35 10.95
N ALA A 235 -22.54 3.51 9.88
CA ALA A 235 -22.07 3.82 8.52
C ALA A 235 -21.31 5.15 8.37
N THR A 236 -21.21 5.98 9.40
CA THR A 236 -20.57 7.31 9.36
C THR A 236 -19.12 7.32 9.81
N SER A 237 -18.60 6.25 10.41
CA SER A 237 -17.23 6.19 10.93
C SER A 237 -16.34 5.41 9.97
N ASN A 238 -15.45 6.12 9.26
CA ASN A 238 -14.43 5.49 8.39
C ASN A 238 -13.28 4.83 9.18
N THR A 239 -13.28 4.95 10.51
CA THR A 239 -12.24 4.34 11.34
C THR A 239 -12.55 2.86 11.56
N PRO A 240 -11.64 1.94 11.23
CA PRO A 240 -11.79 0.53 11.57
C PRO A 240 -11.96 0.35 13.07
N LYS A 241 -12.88 -0.54 13.44
CA LYS A 241 -13.08 -0.97 14.82
C LYS A 241 -12.81 -2.46 14.93
N VAL A 242 -12.52 -2.90 16.14
CA VAL A 242 -12.48 -4.32 16.47
C VAL A 242 -13.93 -4.83 16.47
N LEU A 243 -14.30 -5.55 15.40
CA LEU A 243 -15.61 -6.19 15.25
C LEU A 243 -15.71 -7.46 16.10
N PHE A 244 -14.59 -8.14 16.28
CA PHE A 244 -14.50 -9.35 17.09
C PHE A 244 -13.11 -9.46 17.71
N SER A 245 -13.05 -9.95 18.94
CA SER A 245 -11.81 -10.39 19.59
C SER A 245 -12.07 -11.63 20.42
N THR A 246 -11.22 -12.66 20.30
CA THR A 246 -11.31 -13.82 21.19
C THR A 246 -11.13 -13.38 22.65
N PRO A 247 -12.06 -13.73 23.57
CA PRO A 247 -11.93 -13.33 24.97
C PRO A 247 -10.73 -14.00 25.66
N LYS A 248 -9.85 -13.20 26.27
CA LYS A 248 -8.56 -13.66 26.84
C LYS A 248 -8.68 -14.71 27.96
N ARG A 249 -9.80 -14.77 28.68
CA ARG A 249 -10.06 -15.71 29.80
C ARG A 249 -11.03 -16.84 29.45
N SER A 250 -11.31 -17.05 28.16
CA SER A 250 -12.32 -18.01 27.73
C SER A 250 -11.79 -19.44 27.69
N LYS A 251 -12.67 -20.41 27.99
CA LYS A 251 -12.48 -21.85 27.70
C LYS A 251 -12.14 -22.14 26.23
N TYR A 252 -12.39 -21.19 25.32
CA TYR A 252 -12.10 -21.26 23.89
C TYR A 252 -10.62 -21.00 23.53
N VAL A 253 -9.79 -20.47 24.43
CA VAL A 253 -8.34 -20.31 24.20
C VAL A 253 -7.62 -21.63 24.47
N ARG A 254 -7.90 -22.61 23.62
CA ARG A 254 -7.36 -23.98 23.71
C ARG A 254 -5.95 -24.04 23.15
N LEU A 255 -5.09 -24.83 23.78
CA LEU A 255 -3.81 -25.22 23.20
C LEU A 255 -4.05 -26.28 22.12
N TYR A 256 -3.67 -25.97 20.89
CA TYR A 256 -3.61 -26.94 19.80
C TYR A 256 -2.16 -27.40 19.68
N LYS A 257 -1.93 -28.71 19.75
CA LYS A 257 -0.60 -29.32 19.58
C LYS A 257 -0.45 -29.85 18.16
N LYS A 258 0.78 -29.82 17.65
CA LYS A 258 1.13 -30.52 16.41
C LYS A 258 1.26 -32.01 16.74
N THR A 259 0.38 -32.85 16.23
CA THR A 259 0.55 -34.30 16.35
C THR A 259 1.71 -34.73 15.45
N SER A 260 2.70 -35.43 16.00
CA SER A 260 3.71 -36.11 15.19
C SER A 260 3.00 -37.19 14.36
N ILE A 261 3.11 -37.11 13.04
CA ILE A 261 2.65 -38.19 12.16
C ILE A 261 3.67 -39.32 12.32
N ALA A 262 3.50 -40.15 13.35
CA ALA A 262 4.10 -41.46 13.45
C ALA A 262 2.97 -42.48 13.27
N ALA A 263 2.88 -43.03 12.06
CA ALA A 263 2.13 -44.22 11.68
C ALA A 263 0.70 -44.37 12.22
N ALA A 264 -0.29 -43.82 11.51
CA ALA A 264 -1.58 -44.47 11.27
C ALA A 264 -2.40 -43.63 10.29
N THR A 265 -2.83 -44.29 9.20
CA THR A 265 -4.07 -44.10 8.43
C THR A 265 -4.59 -42.67 8.20
N THR A 266 -4.78 -42.36 6.92
CA THR A 266 -5.45 -41.19 6.33
C THR A 266 -6.68 -40.71 7.13
N THR A 267 -6.47 -39.83 8.11
CA THR A 267 -7.53 -38.99 8.67
C THR A 267 -7.03 -37.57 8.73
N THR A 268 -7.54 -36.76 7.80
CA THR A 268 -7.35 -35.31 7.74
C THR A 268 -7.98 -34.70 8.98
N THR A 269 -7.19 -34.42 10.02
CA THR A 269 -7.69 -33.80 11.26
C THR A 269 -8.04 -32.33 10.98
N THR A 270 -9.25 -32.12 10.49
CA THR A 270 -9.81 -30.78 10.28
C THR A 270 -10.25 -30.25 11.63
N THR A 271 -9.56 -29.23 12.13
CA THR A 271 -9.97 -28.55 13.37
C THR A 271 -10.68 -27.24 13.00
N SER A 272 -11.99 -27.21 13.17
CA SER A 272 -12.81 -26.00 13.01
C SER A 272 -12.77 -25.18 14.30
N ILE A 273 -12.35 -23.93 14.21
CA ILE A 273 -12.54 -22.95 15.28
C ILE A 273 -13.83 -22.20 14.95
N SER A 274 -14.93 -22.61 15.57
CA SER A 274 -16.23 -21.95 15.45
C SER A 274 -16.16 -20.60 16.16
N ILE A 275 -16.41 -19.51 15.44
CA ILE A 275 -16.50 -18.18 16.02
C ILE A 275 -18.00 -17.95 16.22
N HIS A 276 -18.52 -18.29 17.40
CA HIS A 276 -19.89 -17.94 17.76
C HIS A 276 -19.89 -16.48 18.24
N SER A 277 -20.62 -15.64 17.50
CA SER A 277 -21.00 -14.27 17.87
C SER A 277 -21.91 -14.25 19.08
#